data_AF-A0A4Q4BQ47-F1
#
_entry.id   AF-A0A4Q4BQ47-F1
#
_cell.length_a   1.000
_cell.length_b   1.000
_cell.length_c   1.000
_cell.angle_alpha   90.00
_cell.angle_beta   90.00
_cell.angle_gamma   90.00
#
_symmetry.space_group_name_H-M   'P 1'
#
loop_
_entity.id
_entity.type
_entity.pdbx_description
1 polymer ?
#
loop_
_entity_poly.entity_id
_entity_poly.type
_entity_poly.pdbx_seq_one_letter_code
_entity_poly.pdbx_strand_id
1 'polypeptide(L)'
;MIVYQATKSKFLHDCDHDQIEDVVSARYVMKTGRYAPDPEFRAWRNSLTAMARVLRDTDIPDDVGVGIEFGVPQTAKRVDFILSGMGGDGTPQIVIVELKQWSTSRISEKDGIIIANRGGRAEIEGTHPSYQAWSYAALLNGFNQAVYESGTELRPCAYLHNYKDDGVIRNAHYAAYLDKAPVFLDGSEELARLRAFIRQHMRKGDNGDLLVEIENGRIRPSKMLADSLAGMLKGNEEFVLVDDQKVVYETCLAKAAQASDARKQVVIVKGGPGTGKSVVAVNLLVELTKRGQLTKYVSRNAAPREV
;
A
#
# COMPACT_ATOMS: atom_id res chain seq x y z
N MET A 1 -4.86 12.25 -6.18
CA MET A 1 -6.33 12.21 -6.28
C MET A 1 -6.86 11.52 -5.04
N ILE A 2 -7.72 12.19 -4.28
CA ILE A 2 -8.45 11.67 -3.14
C ILE A 2 -9.93 11.59 -3.51
N VAL A 3 -10.57 10.44 -3.26
CA VAL A 3 -12.00 10.27 -3.57
C VAL A 3 -12.86 10.95 -2.52
N TYR A 4 -12.58 10.67 -1.24
CA TYR A 4 -13.28 11.30 -0.13
C TYR A 4 -12.27 11.95 0.81
N GLN A 5 -12.53 13.20 1.17
CA GLN A 5 -11.77 13.97 2.15
C GLN A 5 -12.73 14.66 3.12
N ALA A 6 -12.42 14.61 4.41
CA ALA A 6 -13.15 15.29 5.49
C ALA A 6 -12.31 15.34 6.78
N THR A 7 -12.80 15.98 7.83
CA THR A 7 -12.27 15.78 9.20
C THR A 7 -12.82 14.49 9.82
N LYS A 8 -12.21 14.01 10.90
CA LYS A 8 -12.73 12.87 11.70
C LYS A 8 -14.19 13.10 12.11
N SER A 9 -14.51 14.28 12.62
CA SER A 9 -15.88 14.62 13.03
C SER A 9 -16.89 14.49 11.89
N LYS A 10 -16.56 15.01 10.70
CA LYS A 10 -17.43 14.88 9.53
C LYS A 10 -17.48 13.45 8.99
N PHE A 11 -16.37 12.71 8.99
CA PHE A 11 -16.38 11.29 8.64
C PHE A 11 -17.29 10.47 9.54
N LEU A 12 -17.22 10.66 10.86
CA LEU A 12 -18.10 9.98 11.80
C LEU A 12 -19.57 10.38 11.61
N HIS A 13 -19.85 11.65 11.33
CA HIS A 13 -21.19 12.11 10.97
C HIS A 13 -21.71 11.36 9.72
N ASP A 14 -20.90 11.28 8.67
CA ASP A 14 -21.27 10.61 7.41
C ASP A 14 -21.53 9.11 7.61
N CYS A 15 -20.75 8.46 8.47
CA CYS A 15 -20.99 7.07 8.86
C CYS A 15 -22.33 6.88 9.60
N ASP A 16 -22.70 7.81 10.47
CA ASP A 16 -23.89 7.70 11.32
C ASP A 16 -25.18 8.11 10.62
N HIS A 17 -25.11 9.08 9.70
CA HIS A 17 -26.31 9.74 9.15
C HIS A 17 -26.46 9.60 7.63
N ASP A 18 -25.35 9.53 6.89
CA ASP A 18 -25.37 9.67 5.42
C ASP A 18 -25.02 8.36 4.68
N GLN A 19 -24.83 7.24 5.39
CA GLN A 19 -24.32 5.97 4.86
C GLN A 19 -23.01 6.17 4.08
N ILE A 20 -21.88 6.09 4.78
CA ILE A 20 -20.56 6.46 4.23
C ILE A 20 -20.22 5.82 2.88
N GLU A 21 -20.64 4.58 2.62
CA GLU A 21 -20.44 3.91 1.34
C GLU A 21 -21.13 4.62 0.16
N ASP A 22 -22.31 5.21 0.37
CA ASP A 22 -23.03 5.96 -0.65
C ASP A 22 -22.35 7.30 -0.91
N VAL A 23 -21.87 7.97 0.15
CA VAL A 23 -21.11 9.22 0.05
C VAL A 23 -19.81 9.00 -0.73
N VAL A 24 -19.06 7.94 -0.41
CA VAL A 24 -17.83 7.59 -1.12
C VAL A 24 -18.11 7.19 -2.56
N SER A 25 -19.16 6.40 -2.81
CA SER A 25 -19.58 5.99 -4.16
C SER A 25 -19.93 7.18 -5.05
N ALA A 26 -20.71 8.14 -4.54
CA ALA A 26 -21.04 9.36 -5.28
C ALA A 26 -19.80 10.17 -5.64
N ARG A 27 -18.87 10.34 -4.70
CA ARG A 27 -17.60 11.04 -4.94
C ARG A 27 -16.69 10.27 -5.90
N TYR A 28 -16.70 8.94 -5.85
CA TYR A 28 -15.95 8.08 -6.76
C TYR A 28 -16.37 8.29 -8.21
N VAL A 29 -17.69 8.38 -8.47
CA VAL A 29 -18.23 8.71 -9.79
C VAL A 29 -17.77 10.10 -10.24
N MET A 30 -17.85 11.10 -9.37
CA MET A 30 -17.41 12.47 -9.70
C MET A 30 -15.93 12.55 -10.07
N LYS A 31 -15.07 11.79 -9.36
CA LYS A 31 -13.61 11.82 -9.56
C LYS A 31 -13.13 10.95 -10.71
N THR A 32 -13.77 9.80 -10.95
CA THR A 32 -13.30 8.79 -11.92
C THR A 32 -14.15 8.70 -13.19
N GLY A 33 -15.36 9.26 -13.17
CA GLY A 33 -16.35 9.13 -14.25
C GLY A 33 -16.93 7.71 -14.37
N ARG A 34 -16.71 6.83 -13.39
CA ARG A 34 -17.16 5.42 -13.42
C ARG A 34 -17.82 5.05 -12.10
N TYR A 35 -18.78 4.13 -12.18
CA TYR A 35 -19.37 3.51 -11.00
C TYR A 35 -18.41 2.48 -10.39
N ALA A 36 -18.36 2.45 -9.06
CA ALA A 36 -17.66 1.41 -8.33
C ALA A 36 -18.39 0.06 -8.53
N PRO A 37 -17.68 -1.04 -8.78
CA PRO A 37 -18.29 -2.37 -8.82
C PRO A 37 -18.87 -2.75 -7.45
N ASP A 38 -19.93 -3.58 -7.42
CA ASP A 38 -20.57 -3.98 -6.16
C ASP A 38 -19.62 -4.55 -5.09
N PRO A 39 -18.57 -5.34 -5.43
CA PRO A 39 -17.60 -5.78 -4.43
C PRO A 39 -16.86 -4.63 -3.75
N GLU A 40 -16.53 -3.56 -4.49
CA GLU A 40 -15.86 -2.37 -3.96
C GLU A 40 -16.80 -1.60 -3.04
N PHE A 41 -18.06 -1.41 -3.45
CA PHE A 41 -19.10 -0.81 -2.62
C PHE A 41 -19.31 -1.55 -1.29
N ARG A 42 -19.39 -2.89 -1.33
CA ARG A 42 -19.50 -3.72 -0.11
C ARG A 42 -18.26 -3.64 0.77
N ALA A 43 -17.07 -3.56 0.16
CA ALA A 43 -15.82 -3.39 0.91
C ALA A 43 -15.79 -2.06 1.66
N TRP A 44 -16.26 -0.96 1.06
CA TRP A 44 -16.41 0.33 1.74
C TRP A 44 -17.35 0.23 2.94
N ARG A 45 -18.56 -0.30 2.73
CA ARG A 45 -19.56 -0.44 3.81
C ARG A 45 -18.97 -1.14 5.04
N ASN A 46 -18.29 -2.26 4.83
CA ASN A 46 -17.72 -3.04 5.94
C ASN A 46 -16.51 -2.34 6.57
N SER A 47 -15.56 -1.92 5.74
CA SER A 47 -14.25 -1.47 6.21
C SER A 47 -14.29 -0.06 6.79
N LEU A 48 -15.09 0.83 6.23
CA LEU A 48 -15.26 2.19 6.75
C LEU A 48 -16.04 2.20 8.06
N THR A 49 -17.02 1.30 8.22
CA THR A 49 -17.68 1.08 9.52
C THR A 49 -16.68 0.61 10.58
N ALA A 50 -15.74 -0.28 10.22
CA ALA A 50 -14.69 -0.71 11.13
C ALA A 50 -13.75 0.46 11.52
N MET A 51 -13.37 1.32 10.57
CA MET A 51 -12.60 2.53 10.86
C MET A 51 -13.37 3.57 11.68
N ALA A 52 -14.67 3.72 11.48
CA ALA A 52 -15.50 4.57 12.33
C ALA A 52 -15.45 4.10 13.79
N ARG A 53 -15.51 2.79 14.04
CA ARG A 53 -15.32 2.24 15.40
C ARG A 53 -13.96 2.60 15.99
N VAL A 54 -12.89 2.55 15.20
CA VAL A 54 -11.55 2.98 15.63
C VAL A 54 -11.56 4.46 16.01
N LEU A 55 -12.04 5.31 15.11
CA LEU A 55 -12.00 6.77 15.24
C LEU A 55 -12.98 7.37 16.27
N ARG A 56 -13.94 6.59 16.79
CA ARG A 56 -14.77 6.99 17.94
C ARG A 56 -14.00 7.14 19.26
N ASP A 57 -12.71 6.81 19.29
CA ASP A 57 -11.85 7.19 20.40
C ASP A 57 -11.80 8.73 20.51
N THR A 58 -12.17 9.25 21.68
CA THR A 58 -12.22 10.68 21.97
C THR A 58 -10.84 11.28 22.13
N ASP A 59 -9.81 10.47 22.36
CA ASP A 59 -8.43 10.94 22.48
C ASP A 59 -7.76 11.15 21.11
N ILE A 60 -8.40 10.72 20.01
CA ILE A 60 -8.00 11.09 18.65
C ILE A 60 -8.68 12.43 18.34
N PRO A 61 -7.96 13.51 17.97
CA PRO A 61 -8.57 14.81 17.74
C PRO A 61 -9.64 14.80 16.63
N ASP A 62 -10.73 15.53 16.83
CA ASP A 62 -11.88 15.57 15.92
C ASP A 62 -11.60 16.28 14.59
N ASP A 63 -10.54 17.07 14.55
CA ASP A 63 -10.02 17.82 13.41
C ASP A 63 -8.90 17.09 12.65
N VAL A 64 -8.58 15.84 13.01
CA VAL A 64 -7.72 14.97 12.19
C VAL A 64 -8.33 14.84 10.79
N GLY A 65 -7.52 15.03 9.75
CA GLY A 65 -7.96 14.80 8.38
C GLY A 65 -8.16 13.31 8.09
N VAL A 66 -9.20 13.00 7.32
CA VAL A 66 -9.54 11.67 6.82
C VAL A 66 -9.58 11.71 5.31
N GLY A 67 -8.79 10.85 4.67
CA GLY A 67 -8.82 10.59 3.24
C GLY A 67 -9.16 9.13 2.96
N ILE A 68 -9.93 8.87 1.90
CA ILE A 68 -10.28 7.51 1.45
C ILE A 68 -9.99 7.39 -0.04
N GLU A 69 -9.49 6.22 -0.44
CA GLU A 69 -9.05 5.93 -1.81
C GLU A 69 -8.05 6.97 -2.33
N PHE A 70 -6.97 7.17 -1.55
CA PHE A 70 -5.90 8.10 -1.90
C PHE A 70 -5.01 7.50 -3.00
N GLY A 71 -4.99 8.11 -4.19
CA GLY A 71 -4.19 7.65 -5.32
C GLY A 71 -2.69 7.76 -5.12
N VAL A 72 -1.98 6.65 -5.25
CA VAL A 72 -0.53 6.59 -5.13
C VAL A 72 0.12 7.08 -6.44
N PRO A 73 0.99 8.11 -6.40
CA PRO A 73 1.61 8.69 -7.59
C PRO A 73 2.25 7.65 -8.52
N GLN A 74 2.15 7.89 -9.83
CA GLN A 74 2.71 7.04 -10.89
C GLN A 74 2.23 5.58 -10.92
N THR A 75 1.18 5.25 -10.15
CA THR A 75 0.55 3.93 -10.17
C THR A 75 -0.96 4.06 -10.37
N ALA A 76 -1.62 2.95 -10.69
CA ALA A 76 -3.08 2.86 -10.64
C ALA A 76 -3.61 2.46 -9.25
N LYS A 77 -2.73 2.39 -8.23
CA LYS A 77 -3.05 1.91 -6.89
C LYS A 77 -3.54 3.06 -6.01
N ARG A 78 -4.33 2.70 -5.00
CA ARG A 78 -4.91 3.63 -4.04
C ARG A 78 -4.70 3.06 -2.64
N VAL A 79 -4.42 3.95 -1.70
CA VAL A 79 -4.46 3.67 -0.26
C VAL A 79 -5.92 3.71 0.16
N ASP A 80 -6.38 2.68 0.87
CA ASP A 80 -7.77 2.57 1.29
C ASP A 80 -8.18 3.71 2.22
N PHE A 81 -7.35 3.99 3.24
CA PHE A 81 -7.65 4.98 4.28
C PHE A 81 -6.38 5.69 4.75
N ILE A 82 -6.44 7.01 4.85
CA ILE A 82 -5.32 7.85 5.28
C ILE A 82 -5.79 8.85 6.33
N LEU A 83 -4.99 9.06 7.36
CA LEU A 83 -5.19 10.09 8.37
C LEU A 83 -4.08 11.13 8.27
N SER A 84 -4.42 12.40 8.45
CA SER A 84 -3.46 13.49 8.56
C SER A 84 -3.62 14.28 9.86
N GLY A 85 -2.50 14.80 10.33
CA GLY A 85 -2.45 15.59 11.56
C GLY A 85 -1.01 15.95 11.90
N MET A 86 -0.79 16.25 13.18
CA MET A 86 0.53 16.60 13.70
C MET A 86 0.89 15.76 14.93
N GLY A 87 2.19 15.48 15.05
CA GLY A 87 2.82 14.89 16.21
C GLY A 87 2.85 15.83 17.41
N GLY A 88 3.29 15.32 18.56
CA GLY A 88 3.38 16.12 19.80
C GLY A 88 4.38 17.28 19.71
N ASP A 89 5.39 17.13 18.86
CA ASP A 89 6.44 18.09 18.53
C ASP A 89 6.05 19.05 17.39
N GLY A 90 4.86 18.89 16.80
CA GLY A 90 4.40 19.67 15.66
C GLY A 90 4.85 19.12 14.30
N THR A 91 5.56 17.99 14.26
CA THR A 91 5.95 17.34 13.00
C THR A 91 4.69 16.88 12.26
N PRO A 92 4.53 17.15 10.95
CA PRO A 92 3.41 16.64 10.16
C PRO A 92 3.43 15.11 10.12
N GLN A 93 2.28 14.48 10.35
CA GLN A 93 2.16 13.03 10.47
C GLN A 93 1.07 12.52 9.55
N ILE A 94 1.33 11.36 8.97
CA ILE A 94 0.36 10.63 8.17
C ILE A 94 0.31 9.19 8.62
N VAL A 95 -0.90 8.73 8.96
CA VAL A 95 -1.14 7.30 9.16
C VAL A 95 -1.79 6.75 7.90
N ILE A 96 -1.14 5.76 7.29
CA ILE A 96 -1.62 5.05 6.10
C ILE A 96 -2.18 3.72 6.59
N VAL A 97 -3.47 3.46 6.37
CA VAL A 97 -4.14 2.24 6.81
C VAL A 97 -4.60 1.45 5.59
N GLU A 98 -3.98 0.30 5.37
CA GLU A 98 -4.46 -0.69 4.40
C GLU A 98 -5.58 -1.52 5.04
N LEU A 99 -6.77 -1.52 4.43
CA LEU A 99 -7.95 -2.20 4.96
C LEU A 99 -8.15 -3.53 4.25
N LYS A 100 -8.18 -4.61 5.02
CA LYS A 100 -8.33 -5.96 4.48
C LYS A 100 -9.52 -6.66 5.08
N GLN A 101 -10.28 -7.31 4.20
CA GLN A 101 -11.39 -8.19 4.58
C GLN A 101 -11.12 -9.61 4.10
N TRP A 102 -10.50 -10.44 4.94
CA TRP A 102 -10.01 -11.78 4.58
C TRP A 102 -10.73 -12.87 5.38
N SER A 103 -10.91 -14.04 4.77
CA SER A 103 -11.57 -15.19 5.41
C SER A 103 -10.54 -16.16 6.00
N THR A 104 -9.52 -16.52 5.24
CA THR A 104 -8.44 -17.43 5.64
C THR A 104 -7.14 -16.98 5.01
N SER A 105 -6.01 -17.34 5.61
CA SER A 105 -4.71 -17.16 5.00
C SER A 105 -3.76 -18.32 5.29
N ARG A 106 -2.73 -18.46 4.46
CA ARG A 106 -1.62 -19.39 4.64
C ARG A 106 -0.31 -18.75 4.19
N ILE A 107 0.77 -19.19 4.84
CA ILE A 107 2.12 -18.73 4.55
C ILE A 107 2.51 -19.12 3.12
N SER A 108 3.23 -18.23 2.46
CA SER A 108 3.92 -18.50 1.20
C SER A 108 5.43 -18.60 1.45
N GLU A 109 6.13 -19.39 0.66
CA GLU A 109 7.61 -19.43 0.68
C GLU A 109 8.25 -18.20 0.00
N LYS A 110 7.43 -17.39 -0.69
CA LYS A 110 7.85 -16.20 -1.42
C LYS A 110 7.90 -14.99 -0.48
N ASP A 111 8.99 -14.23 -0.55
CA ASP A 111 9.22 -13.09 0.34
C ASP A 111 8.11 -12.02 0.20
N GLY A 112 7.51 -11.62 1.32
CA GLY A 112 6.46 -10.61 1.35
C GLY A 112 5.15 -11.02 0.64
N ILE A 113 4.99 -12.29 0.26
CA ILE A 113 3.78 -12.85 -0.35
C ILE A 113 3.02 -13.69 0.66
N ILE A 114 1.70 -13.65 0.56
CA ILE A 114 0.80 -14.48 1.34
C ILE A 114 -0.31 -15.01 0.44
N ILE A 115 -0.91 -16.13 0.82
CA ILE A 115 -2.03 -16.71 0.10
C ILE A 115 -3.26 -16.58 0.98
N ALA A 116 -4.31 -15.97 0.45
CA ALA A 116 -5.49 -15.65 1.24
C ALA A 116 -6.78 -15.87 0.44
N ASN A 117 -7.83 -16.29 1.14
CA ASN A 117 -9.19 -16.19 0.64
C ASN A 117 -9.77 -14.82 1.02
N ARG A 118 -10.24 -14.06 0.02
CA ARG A 118 -10.75 -12.69 0.17
C ARG A 118 -12.27 -12.65 -0.03
N GLY A 119 -12.99 -13.64 0.49
CA GLY A 119 -14.43 -13.83 0.30
C GLY A 119 -14.83 -14.47 -1.03
N GLY A 120 -13.87 -15.09 -1.73
CA GLY A 120 -14.06 -15.73 -3.04
C GLY A 120 -14.10 -17.26 -2.97
N ARG A 121 -14.19 -17.90 -4.14
CA ARG A 121 -14.20 -19.36 -4.27
C ARG A 121 -12.83 -20.02 -4.09
N ALA A 122 -11.76 -19.25 -4.16
CA ALA A 122 -10.39 -19.76 -4.13
C ALA A 122 -9.48 -18.84 -3.32
N GLU A 123 -8.43 -19.42 -2.76
CA GLU A 123 -7.30 -18.67 -2.24
C GLU A 123 -6.46 -18.13 -3.40
N ILE A 124 -5.97 -16.90 -3.26
CA ILE A 124 -5.17 -16.24 -4.29
C ILE A 124 -3.92 -15.68 -3.62
N GLU A 125 -2.78 -15.80 -4.31
CA GLU A 125 -1.55 -15.11 -3.92
C GLU A 125 -1.76 -13.58 -3.92
N GLY A 126 -1.05 -12.90 -3.04
CA GLY A 126 -0.94 -11.45 -3.03
C GLY A 126 0.14 -11.01 -2.07
N THR A 127 0.38 -9.72 -2.02
CA THR A 127 1.28 -9.13 -1.04
C THR A 127 0.74 -9.31 0.38
N HIS A 128 1.65 -9.52 1.32
CA HIS A 128 1.33 -9.42 2.74
C HIS A 128 0.79 -8.01 3.05
N PRO A 129 -0.23 -7.83 3.92
CA PRO A 129 -0.83 -6.52 4.17
C PRO A 129 0.18 -5.48 4.67
N SER A 130 1.12 -5.88 5.53
CA SER A 130 2.23 -5.01 5.95
C SER A 130 3.14 -4.59 4.79
N TYR A 131 3.47 -5.53 3.90
CA TYR A 131 4.28 -5.19 2.71
C TYR A 131 3.56 -4.13 1.88
N GLN A 132 2.26 -4.33 1.66
CA GLN A 132 1.45 -3.42 0.85
C GLN A 132 1.39 -2.02 1.45
N ALA A 133 1.01 -1.91 2.74
CA ALA A 133 0.95 -0.62 3.43
C ALA A 133 2.32 0.10 3.44
N TRP A 134 3.40 -0.62 3.77
CA TRP A 134 4.76 -0.09 3.70
C TRP A 134 5.13 0.37 2.29
N SER A 135 4.78 -0.43 1.27
CA SER A 135 5.14 -0.11 -0.11
C SER A 135 4.52 1.19 -0.58
N TYR A 136 3.27 1.47 -0.17
CA TYR A 136 2.61 2.73 -0.47
C TYR A 136 3.24 3.92 0.25
N ALA A 137 3.62 3.75 1.52
CA ALA A 137 4.37 4.77 2.25
C ALA A 137 5.71 5.08 1.57
N ALA A 138 6.45 4.04 1.18
CA ALA A 138 7.74 4.20 0.51
C ALA A 138 7.60 4.92 -0.85
N LEU A 139 6.57 4.61 -1.63
CA LEU A 139 6.29 5.32 -2.88
C LEU A 139 5.89 6.78 -2.65
N LEU A 140 5.05 7.06 -1.65
CA LEU A 140 4.67 8.44 -1.32
C LEU A 140 5.88 9.26 -0.90
N ASN A 141 6.76 8.71 -0.06
CA ASN A 141 8.00 9.37 0.34
C ASN A 141 8.96 9.59 -0.84
N GLY A 142 9.03 8.63 -1.79
CA GLY A 142 9.90 8.73 -2.95
C GLY A 142 9.44 9.73 -4.01
N PHE A 143 8.12 9.84 -4.23
CA PHE A 143 7.56 10.63 -5.33
C PHE A 143 6.93 11.95 -4.92
N ASN A 144 6.41 12.09 -3.70
CA ASN A 144 5.71 13.30 -3.31
C ASN A 144 6.70 14.33 -2.75
N GLN A 145 6.85 15.45 -3.46
CA GLN A 145 7.78 16.50 -3.07
C GLN A 145 7.40 17.12 -1.71
N ALA A 146 6.11 17.32 -1.46
CA ALA A 146 5.63 17.89 -0.20
C ALA A 146 6.04 16.99 0.97
N VAL A 147 5.76 15.67 0.89
CA VAL A 147 6.14 14.70 1.93
C VAL A 147 7.63 14.75 2.25
N TYR A 148 8.47 14.78 1.21
CA TYR A 148 9.91 14.78 1.41
C TYR A 148 10.44 16.10 2.01
N GLU A 149 9.93 17.24 1.55
CA GLU A 149 10.46 18.56 1.93
C GLU A 149 9.94 19.05 3.27
N SER A 150 8.70 18.71 3.63
CA SER A 150 8.11 19.05 4.93
C SER A 150 8.62 18.18 6.07
N GLY A 151 9.37 17.11 5.77
CA GLY A 151 9.76 16.10 6.76
C GLY A 151 8.57 15.31 7.31
N THR A 152 7.48 15.22 6.55
CA THR A 152 6.27 14.50 6.98
C THR A 152 6.61 13.05 7.28
N GLU A 153 6.26 12.62 8.49
CA GLU A 153 6.46 11.23 8.89
C GLU A 153 5.29 10.36 8.44
N LEU A 154 5.60 9.34 7.63
CA LEU A 154 4.63 8.33 7.21
C LEU A 154 4.64 7.15 8.17
N ARG A 155 3.44 6.75 8.61
CA ARG A 155 3.19 5.66 9.57
C ARG A 155 2.24 4.65 8.95
N PRO A 156 2.75 3.71 8.13
CA PRO A 156 1.90 2.68 7.53
C PRO A 156 1.49 1.61 8.54
N CYS A 157 0.29 1.10 8.40
CA CYS A 157 -0.19 -0.09 9.08
C CYS A 157 -1.25 -0.80 8.22
N ALA A 158 -1.57 -2.03 8.60
CA ALA A 158 -2.70 -2.75 8.02
C ALA A 158 -3.71 -3.10 9.10
N TYR A 159 -5.00 -3.05 8.74
CA TYR A 159 -6.09 -3.44 9.61
C TYR A 159 -6.97 -4.49 8.93
N LEU A 160 -6.85 -5.74 9.39
CA LEU A 160 -7.69 -6.86 8.94
C LEU A 160 -8.87 -6.98 9.89
N HIS A 161 -9.84 -6.08 9.73
CA HIS A 161 -10.92 -5.83 10.68
C HIS A 161 -11.88 -7.00 10.95
N ASN A 162 -11.82 -8.05 10.13
CA ASN A 162 -12.63 -9.25 10.27
C ASN A 162 -11.80 -10.53 10.49
N TYR A 163 -10.49 -10.41 10.59
CA TYR A 163 -9.58 -11.56 10.67
C TYR A 163 -9.20 -11.83 12.12
N LYS A 164 -9.40 -13.07 12.58
CA LYS A 164 -8.97 -13.49 13.93
C LYS A 164 -7.56 -14.04 13.88
N ASP A 165 -6.77 -13.74 14.90
CA ASP A 165 -5.38 -14.18 14.95
C ASP A 165 -5.28 -15.71 14.99
N ASP A 166 -4.64 -16.26 13.97
CA ASP A 166 -4.31 -17.68 13.81
C ASP A 166 -2.78 -17.90 13.71
N GLY A 167 -1.99 -16.84 13.93
CA GLY A 167 -0.54 -16.84 13.82
C GLY A 167 0.03 -16.78 12.40
N VAL A 168 -0.80 -16.79 11.36
CA VAL A 168 -0.33 -16.76 9.95
C VAL A 168 0.10 -15.36 9.55
N ILE A 169 -0.76 -14.36 9.79
CA ILE A 169 -0.49 -12.96 9.42
C ILE A 169 0.70 -12.38 10.21
N ARG A 170 0.88 -12.84 11.45
CA ARG A 170 1.97 -12.39 12.33
C ARG A 170 3.17 -13.33 12.33
N ASN A 171 3.25 -14.25 11.38
CA ASN A 171 4.33 -15.22 11.34
C ASN A 171 5.70 -14.52 11.21
N ALA A 172 6.71 -15.05 11.88
CA ALA A 172 8.08 -14.50 11.84
C ALA A 172 8.67 -14.42 10.43
N HIS A 173 8.19 -15.23 9.48
CA HIS A 173 8.54 -15.11 8.06
C HIS A 173 8.27 -13.71 7.50
N TYR A 174 7.31 -12.97 8.06
CA TYR A 174 6.95 -11.60 7.65
C TYR A 174 7.54 -10.50 8.55
N ALA A 175 8.43 -10.82 9.50
CA ALA A 175 8.93 -9.88 10.51
C ALA A 175 9.49 -8.57 9.91
N ALA A 176 10.29 -8.68 8.84
CA ALA A 176 10.87 -7.52 8.16
C ALA A 176 9.84 -6.51 7.62
N TYR A 177 8.59 -6.95 7.39
CA TYR A 177 7.49 -6.09 6.96
C TYR A 177 6.60 -5.68 8.14
N LEU A 178 6.39 -6.57 9.10
CA LEU A 178 5.65 -6.28 10.32
C LEU A 178 6.29 -5.13 11.12
N ASP A 179 7.62 -5.07 11.15
CA ASP A 179 8.37 -3.98 11.81
C ASP A 179 8.18 -2.63 11.11
N LYS A 180 8.04 -2.66 9.78
CA LYS A 180 7.85 -1.45 8.95
C LYS A 180 6.41 -0.97 8.96
N ALA A 181 5.45 -1.89 9.00
CA ALA A 181 4.02 -1.63 8.99
C ALA A 181 3.27 -2.65 9.88
N PRO A 182 2.95 -2.29 11.14
CA PRO A 182 2.28 -3.20 12.05
C PRO A 182 0.89 -3.62 11.55
N VAL A 183 0.43 -4.78 12.01
CA VAL A 183 -0.89 -5.32 11.68
C VAL A 183 -1.77 -5.37 12.91
N PHE A 184 -3.00 -4.87 12.73
CA PHE A 184 -4.09 -4.96 13.68
C PHE A 184 -5.17 -5.89 13.12
N LEU A 185 -5.77 -6.69 13.99
CA LEU A 185 -6.73 -7.74 13.65
C LEU A 185 -8.11 -7.47 14.28
N ASP A 186 -9.06 -8.39 14.11
CA ASP A 186 -10.36 -8.33 14.80
C ASP A 186 -10.19 -8.60 16.31
N GLY A 187 -10.94 -7.88 17.14
CA GLY A 187 -10.92 -8.02 18.60
C GLY A 187 -10.78 -6.70 19.35
N SER A 188 -11.27 -6.68 20.60
CA SER A 188 -11.25 -5.47 21.44
C SER A 188 -9.84 -5.00 21.80
N GLU A 189 -8.91 -5.93 22.04
CA GLU A 189 -7.50 -5.62 22.31
C GLU A 189 -6.84 -5.00 21.09
N GLU A 190 -7.08 -5.56 19.91
CA GLU A 190 -6.53 -5.07 18.64
C GLU A 190 -7.09 -3.70 18.27
N LEU A 191 -8.38 -3.47 18.52
CA LEU A 191 -9.00 -2.15 18.42
C LEU A 191 -8.30 -1.13 19.33
N ALA A 192 -8.02 -1.50 20.59
CA ALA A 192 -7.32 -0.63 21.53
C ALA A 192 -5.87 -0.35 21.09
N ARG A 193 -5.18 -1.35 20.53
CA ARG A 193 -3.82 -1.21 19.98
C ARG A 193 -3.78 -0.28 18.78
N LEU A 194 -4.73 -0.40 17.84
CA LEU A 194 -4.83 0.49 16.68
C LEU A 194 -5.14 1.93 17.10
N ARG A 195 -6.07 2.10 18.04
CA ARG A 195 -6.34 3.42 18.65
C ARG A 195 -5.09 4.01 19.29
N ALA A 196 -4.35 3.23 20.08
CA ALA A 196 -3.10 3.67 20.70
C ALA A 196 -2.05 4.07 19.65
N PHE A 197 -1.91 3.30 18.57
CA PHE A 197 -1.02 3.62 17.46
C PHE A 197 -1.39 4.94 16.79
N ILE A 198 -2.67 5.16 16.47
CA ILE A 198 -3.12 6.42 15.86
C ILE A 198 -2.88 7.59 16.83
N ARG A 199 -3.28 7.48 18.10
CA ARG A 199 -3.09 8.53 19.12
C ARG A 199 -1.62 8.87 19.34
N GLN A 200 -0.72 7.89 19.25
CA GLN A 200 0.70 8.11 19.41
C GLN A 200 1.24 9.08 18.35
N HIS A 201 0.75 8.96 17.11
CA HIS A 201 1.21 9.75 15.97
C HIS A 201 0.34 10.99 15.69
N MET A 202 -0.94 10.97 16.04
CA MET A 202 -1.90 12.05 15.78
C MET A 202 -2.29 12.75 17.08
N ARG A 203 -1.45 13.70 17.51
CA ARG A 203 -1.67 14.47 18.75
C ARG A 203 -2.52 15.71 18.55
N LYS A 204 -2.48 16.29 17.35
CA LYS A 204 -3.33 17.42 16.93
C LYS A 204 -3.86 17.14 15.53
N GLY A 205 -5.08 17.59 15.23
CA GLY A 205 -5.55 17.59 13.85
C GLY A 205 -4.93 18.72 13.03
N ASP A 206 -5.09 18.61 11.73
CA ASP A 206 -4.64 19.57 10.72
C ASP A 206 -5.79 20.03 9.82
N ASN A 207 -7.05 19.72 10.18
CA ASN A 207 -8.25 19.94 9.38
C ASN A 207 -8.19 19.32 7.96
N GLY A 208 -7.29 18.36 7.73
CA GLY A 208 -7.05 17.78 6.41
C GLY A 208 -6.16 18.62 5.49
N ASP A 209 -5.52 19.68 5.97
CA ASP A 209 -4.65 20.56 5.17
C ASP A 209 -3.50 19.77 4.54
N LEU A 210 -2.85 18.86 5.28
CA LEU A 210 -1.75 18.05 4.75
C LEU A 210 -2.21 17.10 3.64
N LEU A 211 -3.45 16.61 3.68
CA LEU A 211 -4.02 15.82 2.58
C LEU A 211 -4.16 16.66 1.30
N VAL A 212 -4.58 17.92 1.42
CA VAL A 212 -4.65 18.86 0.29
C VAL A 212 -3.25 19.14 -0.27
N GLU A 213 -2.28 19.39 0.60
CA GLU A 213 -0.89 19.66 0.21
C GLU A 213 -0.27 18.50 -0.55
N ILE A 214 -0.49 17.26 -0.09
CA ILE A 214 0.07 16.07 -0.71
C ILE A 214 -0.67 15.71 -1.99
N GLU A 215 -2.00 15.87 -2.05
CA GLU A 215 -2.75 15.65 -3.28
C GLU A 215 -2.29 16.60 -4.40
N ASN A 216 -2.06 17.87 -4.06
CA ASN A 216 -1.62 18.90 -5.00
C ASN A 216 -0.09 19.03 -5.11
N GLY A 217 0.63 18.26 -4.31
CA GLY A 217 2.08 18.25 -4.25
C GLY A 217 2.67 17.86 -5.60
N ARG A 218 3.73 18.56 -6.00
CA ARG A 218 4.43 18.22 -7.24
C ARG A 218 5.00 16.81 -7.12
N ILE A 219 4.78 16.02 -8.16
CA ILE A 219 5.45 14.73 -8.29
C ILE A 219 6.90 15.03 -8.62
N ARG A 220 7.81 14.56 -7.76
CA ARG A 220 9.24 14.57 -8.04
C ARG A 220 9.46 13.84 -9.36
N PRO A 221 10.24 14.41 -10.30
CA PRO A 221 10.65 13.65 -11.48
C PRO A 221 11.27 12.35 -10.98
N SER A 222 10.64 11.22 -11.26
CA SER A 222 11.28 9.93 -11.06
C SER A 222 12.61 10.01 -11.79
N LYS A 223 13.73 9.79 -11.11
CA LYS A 223 15.02 9.53 -11.77
C LYS A 223 14.72 8.62 -12.97
N MET A 224 15.17 9.02 -14.16
CA MET A 224 14.85 8.26 -15.37
C MET A 224 15.21 6.79 -15.12
N LEU A 225 14.50 5.84 -15.77
CA LEU A 225 14.75 4.41 -15.56
C LEU A 225 16.25 4.06 -15.61
N ALA A 226 17.02 4.78 -16.44
CA ALA A 226 18.48 4.70 -16.54
C ALA A 226 19.24 5.16 -15.28
N ASP A 227 18.90 6.31 -14.70
CA ASP A 227 19.52 6.81 -13.47
C ASP A 227 19.22 5.91 -12.26
N SER A 228 18.00 5.39 -12.21
CA SER A 228 17.56 4.46 -11.19
C SER A 228 18.23 3.09 -11.34
N LEU A 229 18.48 2.63 -12.57
CA LEU A 229 19.30 1.43 -12.85
C LEU A 229 20.71 1.57 -12.24
N ALA A 230 21.37 2.71 -12.44
CA ALA A 230 22.69 2.97 -11.88
C ALA A 230 22.68 2.99 -10.35
N GLY A 231 21.64 3.53 -9.72
CA GLY A 231 21.44 3.49 -8.26
C GLY A 231 21.23 2.07 -7.73
N MET A 232 20.41 1.27 -8.41
CA MET A 232 20.16 -0.13 -8.02
C MET A 232 21.40 -1.02 -8.12
N LEU A 233 22.22 -0.82 -9.14
CA LEU A 233 23.51 -1.51 -9.29
C LEU A 233 24.49 -1.16 -8.16
N LYS A 234 24.38 0.05 -7.59
CA LYS A 234 25.12 0.47 -6.39
C LYS A 234 24.54 -0.06 -5.07
N GLY A 235 23.44 -0.81 -5.12
CA GLY A 235 22.81 -1.44 -3.96
C GLY A 235 21.63 -0.67 -3.37
N ASN A 236 21.23 0.47 -3.95
CA ASN A 236 20.06 1.22 -3.46
C ASN A 236 18.74 0.54 -3.86
N GLU A 237 17.76 0.53 -2.95
CA GLU A 237 16.37 0.16 -3.27
C GLU A 237 15.67 1.32 -3.99
N GLU A 238 15.93 1.52 -5.28
CA GLU A 238 15.36 2.65 -6.04
C GLU A 238 13.92 2.39 -6.56
N PHE A 239 13.42 1.14 -6.53
CA PHE A 239 12.06 0.80 -6.96
C PHE A 239 11.36 -0.19 -6.04
N VAL A 240 10.45 0.33 -5.22
CA VAL A 240 9.54 -0.51 -4.44
C VAL A 240 8.47 -1.10 -5.37
N LEU A 241 8.41 -2.43 -5.43
CA LEU A 241 7.42 -3.15 -6.24
C LEU A 241 6.09 -3.16 -5.51
N VAL A 242 5.01 -2.77 -6.18
CA VAL A 242 3.66 -2.75 -5.59
C VAL A 242 2.80 -3.90 -6.07
N ASP A 243 2.03 -4.49 -5.15
CA ASP A 243 1.00 -5.49 -5.42
C ASP A 243 1.44 -6.60 -6.40
N ASP A 244 0.77 -6.70 -7.55
CA ASP A 244 1.00 -7.70 -8.59
C ASP A 244 2.45 -7.67 -9.11
N GLN A 245 3.13 -6.52 -9.06
CA GLN A 245 4.53 -6.43 -9.44
C GLN A 245 5.41 -7.25 -8.51
N LYS A 246 5.16 -7.19 -7.19
CA LYS A 246 5.88 -7.98 -6.19
C LYS A 246 5.54 -9.47 -6.33
N VAL A 247 4.27 -9.82 -6.54
CA VAL A 247 3.85 -11.22 -6.79
C VAL A 247 4.56 -11.80 -8.01
N VAL A 248 4.58 -11.06 -9.13
CA VAL A 248 5.26 -11.49 -10.36
C VAL A 248 6.76 -11.61 -10.13
N TYR A 249 7.38 -10.63 -9.49
CA TYR A 249 8.81 -10.64 -9.19
C TYR A 249 9.21 -11.87 -8.37
N GLU A 250 8.55 -12.13 -7.25
CA GLU A 250 8.83 -13.28 -6.40
C GLU A 250 8.52 -14.61 -7.10
N THR A 251 7.49 -14.63 -7.94
CA THR A 251 7.18 -15.81 -8.75
C THR A 251 8.29 -16.09 -9.76
N CYS A 252 8.84 -15.06 -10.41
CA CYS A 252 9.99 -15.19 -11.31
C CYS A 252 11.23 -15.68 -10.57
N LEU A 253 11.53 -15.16 -9.37
CA LEU A 253 12.66 -15.62 -8.56
C LEU A 253 12.50 -17.09 -8.13
N ALA A 254 11.32 -17.47 -7.66
CA ALA A 254 11.01 -18.85 -7.30
C ALA A 254 11.15 -19.81 -8.50
N LYS A 255 10.73 -19.36 -9.69
CA LYS A 255 10.91 -20.15 -10.92
C LYS A 255 12.36 -20.21 -11.38
N ALA A 256 13.11 -19.12 -11.28
CA ALA A 256 14.54 -19.12 -11.57
C ALA A 256 15.30 -20.11 -10.68
N ALA A 257 14.96 -20.19 -9.38
CA ALA A 257 15.56 -21.15 -8.46
C ALA A 257 15.23 -22.62 -8.78
N GLN A 258 14.10 -22.88 -9.47
CA GLN A 258 13.70 -24.22 -9.93
C GLN A 258 14.27 -24.58 -11.31
N ALA A 259 14.90 -23.63 -12.01
CA ALA A 259 15.42 -23.84 -13.34
C ALA A 259 16.74 -24.63 -13.31
N SER A 260 16.91 -25.50 -14.29
CA SER A 260 18.14 -26.26 -14.52
C SER A 260 18.29 -26.57 -16.01
N ASP A 261 19.45 -27.09 -16.41
CA ASP A 261 19.70 -27.49 -17.81
C ASP A 261 18.69 -28.55 -18.30
N ALA A 262 18.28 -29.46 -17.42
CA ALA A 262 17.27 -30.48 -17.71
C ALA A 262 15.83 -29.95 -17.62
N ARG A 263 15.60 -28.83 -16.92
CA ARG A 263 14.26 -28.28 -16.68
C ARG A 263 14.24 -26.77 -16.82
N LYS A 264 14.08 -26.32 -18.06
CA LYS A 264 13.90 -24.90 -18.40
C LYS A 264 12.57 -24.37 -17.84
N GLN A 265 12.57 -23.12 -17.40
CA GLN A 265 11.38 -22.42 -16.93
C GLN A 265 11.10 -21.24 -17.87
N VAL A 266 9.84 -21.06 -18.25
CA VAL A 266 9.39 -19.90 -19.04
C VAL A 266 8.25 -19.24 -18.29
N VAL A 267 8.40 -17.96 -17.96
CA VAL A 267 7.38 -17.15 -17.29
C VAL A 267 6.92 -16.06 -18.25
N ILE A 268 5.62 -16.01 -18.54
CA ILE A 268 5.00 -15.00 -19.40
C ILE A 268 4.18 -14.06 -18.53
N VAL A 269 4.59 -12.82 -18.43
CA VAL A 269 3.90 -11.78 -17.65
C VAL A 269 3.00 -10.96 -18.57
N LYS A 270 1.69 -11.00 -18.32
CA LYS A 270 0.70 -10.20 -19.05
C LYS A 270 0.32 -8.96 -18.23
N GLY A 271 0.20 -7.81 -18.88
CA GLY A 271 -0.25 -6.57 -18.23
C GLY A 271 -0.41 -5.44 -19.23
N GLY A 272 -1.33 -4.52 -18.95
CA GLY A 272 -1.61 -3.36 -19.80
C GLY A 272 -0.42 -2.39 -19.95
N PRO A 273 -0.50 -1.41 -20.86
CA PRO A 273 0.47 -0.31 -20.93
C PRO A 273 0.58 0.41 -19.56
N GLY A 274 1.79 0.79 -19.17
CA GLY A 274 2.02 1.55 -17.92
C GLY A 274 1.97 0.76 -16.61
N THR A 275 1.69 -0.55 -16.61
CA THR A 275 1.58 -1.35 -15.37
C THR A 275 2.93 -1.67 -14.67
N GLY A 276 4.04 -1.09 -15.13
CA GLY A 276 5.37 -1.29 -14.53
C GLY A 276 6.09 -2.59 -14.88
N LYS A 277 5.74 -3.26 -16.00
CA LYS A 277 6.47 -4.47 -16.46
C LYS A 277 7.99 -4.27 -16.60
N SER A 278 8.40 -3.10 -17.11
CA SER A 278 9.82 -2.76 -17.23
C SER A 278 10.50 -2.62 -15.87
N VAL A 279 9.80 -2.09 -14.86
CA VAL A 279 10.30 -1.97 -13.48
C VAL A 279 10.55 -3.36 -12.90
N VAL A 280 9.60 -4.29 -13.07
CA VAL A 280 9.77 -5.69 -12.64
C VAL A 280 10.96 -6.34 -13.34
N ALA A 281 11.09 -6.17 -14.66
CA ALA A 281 12.18 -6.77 -15.43
C ALA A 281 13.57 -6.24 -15.01
N VAL A 282 13.68 -4.94 -14.72
CA VAL A 282 14.90 -4.32 -14.20
C VAL A 282 15.24 -4.83 -12.80
N ASN A 283 14.26 -4.93 -11.91
CA ASN A 283 14.48 -5.51 -10.58
C ASN A 283 14.96 -6.96 -10.68
N LEU A 284 14.36 -7.77 -11.57
CA LEU A 284 14.82 -9.14 -11.81
C LEU A 284 16.23 -9.19 -12.38
N LEU A 285 16.59 -8.30 -13.30
CA LEU A 285 17.94 -8.21 -13.85
C LEU A 285 18.96 -8.01 -12.73
N VAL A 286 18.73 -7.00 -11.88
CA VAL A 286 19.64 -6.66 -10.77
C VAL A 286 19.73 -7.81 -9.78
N GLU A 287 18.61 -8.36 -9.33
CA GLU A 287 18.59 -9.41 -8.31
C GLU A 287 19.22 -10.72 -8.81
N LEU A 288 18.88 -11.18 -10.01
CA LEU A 288 19.45 -12.41 -10.57
C LEU A 288 20.95 -12.26 -10.82
N THR A 289 21.40 -11.06 -11.24
CA THR A 289 22.83 -10.75 -11.37
C THR A 289 23.55 -10.79 -10.01
N LYS A 290 22.95 -10.22 -8.95
CA LYS A 290 23.48 -10.30 -7.58
C LYS A 290 23.60 -11.75 -7.08
N ARG A 291 22.71 -12.63 -7.52
CA ARG A 291 22.78 -14.09 -7.25
C ARG A 291 23.79 -14.84 -8.12
N GLY A 292 24.62 -14.13 -8.88
CA GLY A 292 25.67 -14.71 -9.74
C GLY A 292 25.14 -15.33 -11.03
N GLN A 293 23.87 -15.10 -11.41
CA GLN A 293 23.32 -15.63 -12.64
C GLN A 293 23.66 -14.72 -13.82
N LEU A 294 24.10 -15.32 -14.94
CA LEU A 294 24.27 -14.60 -16.20
C LEU A 294 22.89 -14.14 -16.70
N THR A 295 22.59 -12.86 -16.55
CA THR A 295 21.28 -12.29 -16.86
C THR A 295 21.40 -11.34 -18.04
N LYS A 296 20.44 -11.41 -18.97
CA LYS A 296 20.41 -10.56 -20.16
C LYS A 296 19.07 -9.85 -20.25
N TYR A 297 19.11 -8.51 -20.34
CA TYR A 297 17.92 -7.70 -20.58
C TYR A 297 17.82 -7.36 -22.07
N VAL A 298 16.72 -7.77 -22.71
CA VAL A 298 16.50 -7.53 -24.14
C VAL A 298 15.28 -6.63 -24.30
N SER A 299 15.48 -5.48 -24.93
CA SER A 299 14.42 -4.50 -25.20
C SER A 299 14.60 -3.89 -26.58
N ARG A 300 13.48 -3.55 -27.23
CA ARG A 300 13.50 -2.77 -28.47
C ARG A 300 13.83 -1.30 -28.21
N ASN A 301 13.64 -0.80 -26.98
CA ASN A 301 13.94 0.60 -26.61
C ASN A 301 15.44 0.77 -26.34
N ALA A 302 16.03 1.89 -26.77
CA ALA A 302 17.45 2.18 -26.58
C ALA A 302 17.80 2.56 -25.13
N ALA A 303 16.91 3.30 -24.44
CA ALA A 303 17.20 3.88 -23.13
C ALA A 303 17.73 2.92 -22.04
N PRO A 304 17.26 1.67 -21.89
CA PRO A 304 17.81 0.74 -20.90
C PRO A 304 19.10 0.03 -21.35
N ARG A 305 19.54 0.22 -22.60
CA ARG A 305 20.72 -0.43 -23.20
C ARG A 305 22.00 0.41 -23.07
N GLU A 306 21.87 1.69 -22.73
CA GLU A 306 22.98 2.66 -22.66
C GLU A 306 23.59 2.80 -21.25
N VAL A 307 23.11 2.00 -20.29
CA VAL A 307 23.53 2.00 -18.87
C VAL A 307 24.42 0.82 -18.55
#